data_AF-A0A0J1FLN0-F1
#
_entry.id   AF-A0A0J1FLN0-F1
#
_cell.length_a   1.000
_cell.length_b   1.000
_cell.length_c   1.000
_cell.angle_alpha   90.00
_cell.angle_beta   90.00
_cell.angle_gamma   90.00
#
_symmetry.space_group_name_H-M   'P 1'
#
loop_
_entity.id
_entity.type
_entity.pdbx_description
1 polymer ?
#
loop_
_entity_poly.entity_id
_entity_poly.type
_entity_poly.pdbx_seq_one_letter_code
_entity_poly.pdbx_strand_id
1 'polypeptide(L)'
;MVLSENHKYVKDYAKRLQGVVNDYEHTIEDRLNEDYLKQTRWPDKLADRIAAFGGSWGFIIIFATFLSAWILINTLNIIGHFDPPPFILLNLILSFIAAFQAPIIMMSQNRQTARDKRESIIDFAINYKAELEVDDIQAHLHRIEDEMAQLKLLLQSKKQDN
;
A
#
# COMPACT_ATOMS: atom_id res chain seq x y z
N MET A 1 22.51 -11.13 36.41
CA MET A 1 21.05 -10.90 36.49
C MET A 1 20.52 -10.20 35.24
N VAL A 2 21.16 -9.11 34.77
CA VAL A 2 20.75 -8.30 33.59
C VAL A 2 20.76 -9.07 32.25
N LEU A 3 21.68 -10.02 32.04
CA LEU A 3 21.75 -10.81 30.78
C LEU A 3 20.57 -11.79 30.59
N SER A 4 19.89 -12.19 31.68
CA SER A 4 18.74 -13.09 31.62
C SER A 4 17.44 -12.39 31.22
N GLU A 5 17.32 -11.08 31.50
CA GLU A 5 16.15 -10.28 31.11
C GLU A 5 16.17 -9.98 29.62
N ASN A 6 17.33 -9.58 29.07
CA ASN A 6 17.47 -9.26 27.65
C ASN A 6 17.12 -10.47 26.75
N HIS A 7 17.51 -11.67 27.17
CA HIS A 7 17.19 -12.91 26.45
C HIS A 7 15.69 -13.24 26.49
N LYS A 8 14.96 -12.87 27.57
CA LYS A 8 13.50 -13.01 27.64
C LYS A 8 12.79 -12.02 26.71
N TYR A 9 13.24 -10.77 26.66
CA TYR A 9 12.66 -9.78 25.73
C TYR A 9 12.83 -10.23 24.28
N VAL A 10 14.04 -10.60 23.85
CA VAL A 10 14.29 -11.08 22.48
C VAL A 10 13.42 -12.30 22.15
N LYS A 11 13.25 -13.23 23.09
CA LYS A 11 12.43 -14.44 22.88
C LYS A 11 10.94 -14.14 22.80
N ASP A 12 10.42 -13.22 23.62
CA ASP A 12 9.02 -12.78 23.56
C ASP A 12 8.73 -11.94 22.30
N TYR A 13 9.70 -11.13 21.86
CA TYR A 13 9.62 -10.41 20.59
C TYR A 13 9.62 -11.37 19.39
N ALA A 14 10.55 -12.33 19.35
CA ALA A 14 10.60 -13.36 18.32
C ALA A 14 9.32 -14.20 18.29
N LYS A 15 8.74 -14.53 19.45
CA LYS A 15 7.49 -15.30 19.56
C LYS A 15 6.27 -14.51 19.09
N ARG A 16 6.23 -13.20 19.38
CA ARG A 16 5.21 -12.28 18.85
C ARG A 16 5.34 -12.11 17.34
N LEU A 17 6.56 -12.02 16.82
CA LEU A 17 6.84 -11.88 15.40
C LEU A 17 6.55 -13.16 14.62
N GLN A 18 6.86 -14.34 15.17
CA GLN A 18 6.39 -15.62 14.64
C GLN A 18 4.87 -15.68 14.57
N GLY A 19 4.18 -15.22 15.63
CA GLY A 19 2.72 -15.10 15.64
C GLY A 19 2.22 -14.22 14.49
N VAL A 20 2.83 -13.04 14.29
CA VAL A 20 2.50 -12.10 13.23
C VAL A 20 2.77 -12.68 11.83
N VAL A 21 3.93 -13.32 11.61
CA VAL A 21 4.28 -13.97 10.32
C VAL A 21 3.36 -15.15 10.01
N ASN A 22 3.03 -15.97 11.00
CA ASN A 22 2.15 -17.13 10.84
C ASN A 22 0.68 -16.72 10.66
N ASP A 23 0.26 -15.64 11.31
CA ASP A 23 -1.04 -14.99 11.08
C ASP A 23 -1.11 -14.40 9.65
N TYR A 24 0.02 -13.92 9.10
CA TYR A 24 0.08 -13.44 7.71
C TYR A 24 0.03 -14.54 6.66
N GLU A 25 0.67 -15.69 6.88
CA GLU A 25 0.61 -16.82 5.95
C GLU A 25 -0.84 -17.29 5.75
N HIS A 26 -1.60 -17.36 6.85
CA HIS A 26 -3.04 -17.61 6.83
C HIS A 26 -3.85 -16.45 6.22
N THR A 27 -3.48 -15.20 6.52
CA THR A 27 -4.17 -14.01 6.02
C THR A 27 -4.02 -13.85 4.50
N ILE A 28 -2.93 -14.30 3.87
CA ILE A 28 -2.74 -14.22 2.41
C ILE A 28 -3.72 -15.16 1.69
N GLU A 29 -3.88 -16.40 2.17
CA GLU A 29 -4.86 -17.34 1.61
C GLU A 29 -6.31 -16.86 1.83
N ASP A 30 -6.62 -16.37 3.03
CA ASP A 30 -7.95 -15.83 3.32
C ASP A 30 -8.24 -14.54 2.55
N ARG A 31 -7.25 -13.66 2.32
CA ARG A 31 -7.44 -12.41 1.56
C ARG A 31 -7.54 -12.60 0.06
N LEU A 32 -6.87 -13.58 -0.53
CA LEU A 32 -7.13 -13.94 -1.94
C LEU A 32 -8.61 -14.29 -2.16
N ASN A 33 -9.23 -14.95 -1.18
CA ASN A 33 -10.67 -15.22 -1.16
C ASN A 33 -11.50 -13.97 -0.77
N GLU A 34 -11.07 -13.19 0.22
CA GLU A 34 -11.81 -12.03 0.72
C GLU A 34 -11.83 -10.85 -0.27
N ASP A 35 -10.75 -10.60 -1.02
CA ASP A 35 -10.69 -9.61 -2.10
C ASP A 35 -11.56 -10.02 -3.30
N TYR A 36 -11.72 -11.33 -3.54
CA TYR A 36 -12.69 -11.88 -4.49
C TYR A 36 -14.14 -11.62 -4.04
N LEU A 37 -14.43 -11.75 -2.74
CA LEU A 37 -15.76 -11.55 -2.17
C LEU A 37 -16.11 -10.06 -1.97
N LYS A 38 -15.15 -9.21 -1.57
CA LYS A 38 -15.32 -7.75 -1.38
C LYS A 38 -15.55 -6.99 -2.69
N GLN A 39 -15.25 -7.59 -3.83
CA GLN A 39 -15.54 -7.01 -5.15
C GLN A 39 -17.06 -6.79 -5.42
N THR A 40 -17.96 -7.15 -4.49
CA THR A 40 -19.41 -7.06 -4.66
C THR A 40 -20.09 -5.82 -4.06
N ARG A 41 -19.39 -4.91 -3.37
CA ARG A 41 -20.02 -3.63 -2.95
C ARG A 41 -20.04 -2.62 -4.09
N TRP A 42 -21.18 -2.56 -4.77
CA TRP A 42 -21.57 -1.56 -5.76
C TRP A 42 -21.12 -0.11 -5.49
N PRO A 43 -21.22 0.46 -4.26
CA PRO A 43 -20.80 1.84 -4.02
C PRO A 43 -19.29 2.06 -4.11
N ASP A 44 -18.47 1.09 -3.74
CA ASP A 44 -17.00 1.23 -3.75
C ASP A 44 -16.47 1.30 -5.19
N LYS A 45 -17.04 0.46 -6.08
CA LYS A 45 -16.74 0.48 -7.53
C LYS A 45 -17.14 1.79 -8.20
N LEU A 46 -18.25 2.40 -7.77
CA LEU A 46 -18.71 3.68 -8.31
C LEU A 46 -17.79 4.82 -7.85
N ALA A 47 -17.40 4.85 -6.57
CA ALA A 47 -16.47 5.84 -6.04
C ALA A 47 -15.09 5.76 -6.71
N ASP A 48 -14.57 4.55 -6.96
CA ASP A 48 -13.32 4.34 -7.68
C ASP A 48 -13.37 4.88 -9.11
N ARG A 49 -14.47 4.61 -9.81
CA ARG A 49 -14.64 5.08 -11.19
C ARG A 49 -14.81 6.59 -11.27
N ILE A 50 -15.51 7.21 -10.32
CA ILE A 50 -15.65 8.67 -10.22
C ILE A 50 -14.29 9.32 -9.88
N ALA A 51 -13.52 8.76 -8.95
CA ALA A 51 -12.19 9.27 -8.60
C ALA A 51 -11.22 9.18 -9.78
N ALA A 52 -11.22 8.06 -10.50
CA ALA A 52 -10.39 7.88 -11.70
C ALA A 52 -10.81 8.80 -12.85
N PHE A 53 -12.11 9.05 -13.01
CA PHE A 53 -12.63 9.95 -14.05
C PHE A 53 -12.33 11.43 -13.74
N GLY A 54 -12.53 11.86 -12.50
CA GLY A 54 -12.27 13.25 -12.09
C GLY A 54 -10.80 13.66 -12.13
N GLY A 55 -9.87 12.70 -12.07
CA GLY A 55 -8.42 12.94 -12.19
C GLY A 55 -7.86 12.88 -13.62
N SER A 56 -8.68 12.58 -14.63
CA SER A 56 -8.22 12.42 -16.01
C SER A 56 -8.14 13.74 -16.78
N TRP A 57 -7.09 13.89 -17.59
CA TRP A 57 -6.94 15.01 -18.53
C TRP A 57 -8.12 15.15 -19.49
N GLY A 58 -8.78 14.04 -19.85
CA GLY A 58 -9.96 14.07 -20.72
C GLY A 58 -11.17 14.74 -20.07
N PHE A 59 -11.37 14.56 -18.76
CA PHE A 59 -12.47 15.20 -18.02
C PHE A 59 -12.30 16.72 -18.00
N ILE A 60 -11.07 17.21 -17.76
CA ILE A 60 -10.76 18.64 -17.75
C ILE A 60 -11.11 19.28 -19.10
N ILE A 61 -10.76 18.64 -20.21
CA ILE A 61 -11.03 19.16 -21.57
C ILE A 61 -12.53 19.20 -21.86
N ILE A 62 -13.27 18.13 -21.55
CA ILE A 62 -14.72 18.07 -21.74
C ILE A 62 -15.42 19.14 -20.88
N PHE A 63 -15.01 19.26 -19.62
CA PHE A 63 -15.57 20.23 -18.69
C PHE A 63 -15.31 21.67 -19.12
N ALA A 64 -14.08 21.98 -19.54
CA ALA A 64 -13.74 23.29 -20.10
C ALA A 64 -14.56 23.61 -21.36
N THR A 65 -14.70 22.64 -22.27
CA THR A 65 -15.49 22.80 -23.50
C THR A 65 -16.97 23.05 -23.18
N PHE A 66 -17.53 22.31 -22.23
CA PHE A 66 -18.91 22.51 -21.76
C PHE A 66 -19.12 23.90 -21.17
N LEU A 67 -18.21 24.36 -20.30
CA LEU A 67 -18.28 25.71 -19.72
C LEU A 67 -18.20 26.79 -20.81
N SER A 68 -17.26 26.67 -21.74
CA SER A 68 -17.13 27.59 -22.86
C SER A 68 -18.38 27.62 -23.74
N ALA A 69 -18.96 26.45 -24.04
CA ALA A 69 -20.21 26.35 -24.81
C ALA A 69 -21.40 26.99 -24.07
N TRP A 70 -21.53 26.78 -22.76
CA TRP A 70 -22.58 27.37 -21.93
C TRP A 70 -22.52 28.90 -21.94
N ILE A 71 -21.32 29.45 -21.76
CA ILE A 71 -21.07 30.90 -21.80
C ILE A 71 -21.41 31.45 -23.19
N LEU A 72 -20.98 30.78 -24.26
CA LEU A 72 -21.21 31.21 -25.64
C LEU A 72 -22.71 31.22 -25.98
N ILE A 73 -23.45 30.17 -25.63
CA ILE A 73 -24.89 30.05 -25.88
C ILE A 73 -25.68 31.15 -25.15
N ASN A 74 -25.36 31.41 -23.88
CA ASN A 74 -26.05 32.42 -23.08
C ASN A 74 -25.66 33.86 -23.47
N THR A 75 -24.41 34.09 -23.88
CA THR A 75 -23.93 35.43 -24.29
C THR A 75 -24.43 35.81 -25.68
N LEU A 76 -24.50 34.87 -26.61
CA LEU A 76 -25.01 35.08 -27.96
C LEU A 76 -26.54 35.04 -28.03
N ASN A 77 -27.23 34.83 -26.89
CA ASN A 77 -28.68 34.79 -26.78
C ASN A 77 -29.34 33.85 -27.82
N ILE A 78 -28.71 32.69 -28.07
CA ILE A 78 -29.12 31.78 -29.15
C ILE A 78 -30.49 31.15 -28.88
N ILE A 79 -30.89 31.01 -27.61
CA ILE A 79 -32.10 30.27 -27.18
C ILE A 79 -32.94 31.09 -26.17
N GLY A 80 -32.64 32.37 -25.98
CA GLY A 80 -33.17 33.20 -24.88
C GLY A 80 -32.22 33.26 -23.68
N HIS A 81 -32.25 34.36 -22.93
CA HIS A 81 -31.37 34.59 -21.77
C HIS A 81 -31.77 33.69 -20.58
N PHE A 82 -31.28 32.44 -20.60
CA PHE A 82 -31.52 31.47 -19.53
C PHE A 82 -30.65 31.73 -18.30
N ASP A 83 -29.39 32.17 -18.51
CA ASP A 83 -28.43 32.53 -17.46
C ASP A 83 -27.66 33.80 -17.86
N PRO A 84 -28.25 35.00 -17.71
CA PRO A 84 -27.58 36.26 -18.02
C PRO A 84 -26.34 36.46 -17.14
N PRO A 85 -25.33 37.20 -17.63
CA PRO A 85 -24.19 37.59 -16.79
C PRO A 85 -24.71 38.32 -15.53
N PRO A 86 -24.31 37.89 -14.31
CA PRO A 86 -23.07 37.19 -13.96
C PRO A 86 -23.11 35.64 -13.86
N PHE A 87 -24.04 34.94 -14.52
CA PHE A 87 -24.16 33.47 -14.56
C PHE A 87 -24.45 32.80 -13.20
N ILE A 88 -25.57 33.17 -12.57
CA ILE A 88 -25.94 32.70 -11.23
C ILE A 88 -26.19 31.19 -11.17
N LEU A 89 -26.78 30.61 -12.22
CA LEU A 89 -27.11 29.19 -12.26
C LEU A 89 -25.84 28.34 -12.41
N LEU A 90 -24.94 28.77 -13.30
CA LEU A 90 -23.65 28.11 -13.47
C LEU A 90 -22.83 28.14 -12.18
N ASN A 91 -22.82 29.29 -11.50
CA ASN A 91 -22.09 29.46 -10.24
C ASN A 91 -22.64 28.54 -9.13
N LEU A 92 -23.97 28.40 -9.04
CA LEU A 92 -24.63 27.52 -8.07
C LEU A 92 -24.25 26.04 -8.30
N ILE A 93 -24.32 25.58 -9.56
CA ILE A 93 -23.98 24.19 -9.91
C ILE A 93 -22.51 23.90 -9.62
N LEU A 94 -21.60 24.80 -10.01
CA LEU A 94 -20.16 24.65 -9.74
C LEU A 94 -19.85 24.58 -8.25
N SER A 95 -20.50 25.43 -7.45
CA SER A 95 -20.32 25.46 -6.00
C SER A 95 -20.77 24.14 -5.34
N PHE A 96 -21.90 23.58 -5.80
CA PHE A 96 -22.38 22.29 -5.32
C PHE A 96 -21.41 21.16 -5.68
N ILE A 97 -20.95 21.10 -6.94
CA ILE A 97 -19.98 20.07 -7.38
C ILE A 97 -18.69 20.16 -6.56
N ALA A 98 -18.15 21.36 -6.37
CA ALA A 98 -16.93 21.58 -5.58
C ALA A 98 -17.09 21.14 -4.11
N ALA A 99 -18.27 21.35 -3.51
CA ALA A 99 -18.54 20.93 -2.13
C ALA A 99 -18.47 19.41 -1.94
N PHE A 100 -18.91 18.61 -2.92
CA PHE A 100 -18.80 17.14 -2.86
C PHE A 100 -17.42 16.62 -3.27
N GLN A 101 -16.63 17.42 -3.97
CA GLN A 101 -15.33 17.01 -4.47
C GLN A 101 -14.33 16.69 -3.34
N ALA A 102 -14.23 17.55 -2.32
CA ALA A 102 -13.27 17.36 -1.23
C ALA A 102 -13.53 16.09 -0.38
N PRO A 103 -14.77 15.79 0.05
CA PRO A 103 -15.07 14.54 0.77
C PRO A 103 -14.82 13.28 -0.07
N ILE A 104 -15.16 13.28 -1.37
CA ILE A 104 -14.94 12.13 -2.25
C ILE A 104 -13.45 11.87 -2.42
N ILE A 105 -12.66 12.92 -2.64
CA ILE A 105 -11.20 12.83 -2.69
C ILE A 105 -10.66 12.29 -1.36
N MET A 106 -11.12 12.82 -0.23
CA MET A 106 -10.68 12.39 1.10
C MET A 106 -11.04 10.93 1.40
N MET A 107 -12.22 10.46 0.96
CA MET A 107 -12.60 9.05 1.09
C MET A 107 -11.69 8.14 0.23
N SER A 108 -11.39 8.56 -1.00
CA SER A 108 -10.48 7.82 -1.88
C SER A 108 -9.05 7.78 -1.31
N GLN A 109 -8.56 8.91 -0.79
CA GLN A 109 -7.26 9.03 -0.13
C GLN A 109 -7.19 8.16 1.13
N ASN A 110 -8.18 8.23 2.02
CA ASN A 110 -8.21 7.43 3.25
C ASN A 110 -8.13 5.92 2.97
N ARG A 111 -8.78 5.46 1.89
CA ARG A 111 -8.71 4.07 1.44
C ARG A 111 -7.34 3.72 0.85
N GLN A 112 -6.72 4.60 0.07
CA GLN A 112 -5.36 4.39 -0.43
C GLN A 112 -4.35 4.34 0.73
N THR A 113 -4.37 5.30 1.64
CA THR A 113 -3.50 5.32 2.82
C THR A 113 -3.65 4.07 3.69
N ALA A 114 -4.87 3.54 3.84
CA ALA A 114 -5.10 2.30 4.55
C ALA A 114 -4.49 1.07 3.84
N ARG A 115 -4.46 1.06 2.50
CA ARG A 115 -3.76 0.04 1.70
C ARG A 115 -2.25 0.20 1.83
N ASP A 116 -1.72 1.40 1.60
CA ASP A 116 -0.29 1.71 1.67
C ASP A 116 0.32 1.35 3.04
N LYS A 117 -0.40 1.66 4.13
CA LYS A 117 0.04 1.29 5.48
C LYS A 117 0.14 -0.22 5.67
N ARG A 118 -0.78 -1.00 5.09
CA ARG A 118 -0.75 -2.47 5.18
C ARG A 118 0.40 -3.03 4.38
N GLU A 119 0.60 -2.54 3.16
CA GLU A 119 1.70 -2.94 2.28
C GLU A 119 3.06 -2.65 2.93
N SER A 120 3.23 -1.46 3.53
CA SER A 120 4.44 -1.11 4.27
C SER A 120 4.75 -2.05 5.45
N ILE A 121 3.73 -2.52 6.17
CA ILE A 121 3.92 -3.49 7.27
C ILE A 121 4.35 -4.86 6.73
N ILE A 122 3.81 -5.27 5.57
CA ILE A 122 4.17 -6.53 4.91
C ILE A 122 5.63 -6.47 4.45
N ASP A 123 6.03 -5.40 3.76
CA ASP A 123 7.40 -5.22 3.29
C ASP A 123 8.40 -5.24 4.45
N PHE A 124 8.04 -4.60 5.57
CA PHE A 124 8.84 -4.66 6.79
C PHE A 124 9.00 -6.09 7.32
N ALA A 125 7.91 -6.86 7.38
CA ALA A 125 7.93 -8.24 7.87
C ALA A 125 8.76 -9.18 6.97
N ILE A 126 8.65 -9.03 5.64
CA ILE A 126 9.44 -9.81 4.67
C ILE A 126 10.92 -9.49 4.82
N ASN A 127 11.28 -8.20 4.83
CA ASN A 127 12.68 -7.78 4.97
C ASN A 127 13.29 -8.27 6.28
N TYR A 128 12.55 -8.18 7.37
CA TYR A 128 13.00 -8.67 8.66
C TYR A 128 13.19 -10.20 8.68
N LYS A 129 12.29 -10.96 8.04
CA LYS A 129 12.46 -12.42 7.89
C LYS A 129 13.70 -12.76 7.05
N ALA A 130 13.93 -12.03 5.97
CA ALA A 130 15.11 -12.21 5.13
C ALA A 130 16.40 -11.92 5.91
N GLU A 131 16.42 -10.88 6.76
CA GLU A 131 17.55 -10.58 7.65
C GLU A 131 17.83 -11.74 8.63
N LEU A 132 16.80 -12.28 9.27
CA LEU A 132 16.95 -13.44 10.16
C LEU A 132 17.46 -14.70 9.43
N GLU A 133 16.99 -14.96 8.22
CA GLU A 133 17.48 -16.08 7.40
C GLU A 133 18.94 -15.88 6.99
N VAL A 134 19.36 -14.65 6.68
CA VAL A 134 20.76 -14.33 6.40
C VAL A 134 21.64 -14.55 7.64
N ASP A 135 21.19 -14.13 8.82
CA ASP A 135 21.91 -14.37 10.08
C ASP A 135 22.05 -15.86 10.38
N ASP A 136 21.00 -16.66 10.16
CA ASP A 136 21.06 -18.13 10.33
C ASP A 136 22.04 -18.78 9.35
N ILE A 137 22.03 -18.35 8.09
CA ILE A 137 22.98 -18.80 7.06
C ILE A 137 24.42 -18.43 7.48
N GLN A 138 24.65 -17.22 7.97
CA GLN A 138 25.97 -16.80 8.47
C GLN A 138 26.42 -17.67 9.63
N ALA A 139 25.54 -17.94 10.61
CA ALA A 139 25.87 -18.81 11.74
C ALA A 139 26.25 -20.23 11.28
N HIS A 140 25.52 -20.77 10.28
CA HIS A 140 25.85 -22.06 9.68
C HIS A 140 27.19 -22.03 8.92
N LEU A 141 27.49 -20.96 8.17
CA LEU A 141 28.77 -20.80 7.49
C LEU A 141 29.95 -20.76 8.47
N HIS A 142 29.85 -19.97 9.54
CA HIS A 142 30.88 -19.91 10.58
C HIS A 142 31.13 -21.28 11.22
N ARG A 143 30.07 -22.06 11.49
CA ARG A 143 30.22 -23.42 12.02
C ARG A 143 30.96 -24.34 11.04
N ILE A 144 30.65 -24.26 9.75
CA ILE A 144 31.33 -25.04 8.71
C ILE A 144 32.81 -24.63 8.58
N GLU A 145 33.11 -23.34 8.67
CA GLU A 145 34.49 -22.83 8.65
C GLU A 145 35.32 -23.41 9.81
N ASP A 146 34.75 -23.44 11.02
CA ASP A 146 35.39 -24.03 12.20
C ASP A 146 35.63 -25.55 12.04
N GLU A 147 34.63 -26.29 11.57
CA GLU A 147 34.75 -27.74 11.30
C GLU A 147 35.85 -28.03 10.25
N MET A 148 35.91 -27.24 9.18
CA MET A 148 36.92 -27.36 8.14
C MET A 148 38.32 -27.04 8.66
N ALA A 149 38.46 -26.05 9.55
CA ALA A 149 39.72 -25.73 10.20
C ALA A 149 40.22 -26.91 11.07
N GLN A 150 39.33 -27.51 11.86
CA GLN A 150 39.65 -28.69 12.67
C GLN A 150 40.06 -29.89 11.82
N LEU A 151 39.31 -30.20 10.75
CA LEU A 151 39.64 -31.26 9.81
C LEU A 151 41.03 -31.08 9.19
N LYS A 152 41.38 -29.86 8.79
CA LYS A 152 42.70 -29.54 8.22
C LYS A 152 43.83 -29.80 9.21
N LEU A 153 43.63 -29.48 10.49
CA LEU A 153 44.60 -29.76 11.55
C LEU A 153 44.78 -31.27 11.77
N LEU A 154 43.69 -32.03 11.82
CA LEU A 154 43.73 -33.50 11.97
C LEU A 154 44.39 -34.20 10.78
N LEU A 155 44.19 -33.71 9.57
CA LEU A 155 44.85 -34.24 8.38
C LEU A 155 46.36 -33.93 8.38
N GLN A 156 46.75 -32.74 8.87
CA GLN A 156 48.16 -32.38 9.01
C GLN A 156 48.86 -33.25 10.06
N SER A 157 48.24 -33.48 11.23
CA SER A 157 48.82 -34.35 12.25
C SER A 157 49.00 -35.78 11.76
N LYS A 158 47.99 -36.34 11.07
CA LYS A 158 48.05 -37.70 10.53
C LYS A 158 49.08 -37.88 9.42
N LYS A 159 49.38 -36.82 8.66
CA LYS A 159 50.44 -36.81 7.64
C LYS A 159 51.85 -36.74 8.27
N GLN A 160 51.95 -36.31 9.52
CA GLN A 160 53.23 -36.15 10.21
C GLN A 160 53.63 -37.42 11.01
N ASP A 161 52.65 -38.29 11.29
CA ASP A 161 52.82 -39.57 11.98
C ASP A 161 53.10 -40.77 11.04
N ASN A 162 53.24 -40.55 9.73
CA ASN A 162 53.49 -41.59 8.72
C ASN A 162 54.61 -41.19 7.76
#